data_AF-A0A8B6H5M0-F1
#
_entry.id   AF-A0A8B6H5M0-F1
#
_cell.length_a   1.000
_cell.length_b   1.000
_cell.length_c   1.000
_cell.angle_alpha   90.00
_cell.angle_beta   90.00
_cell.angle_gamma   90.00
#
_symmetry.space_group_name_H-M   'P 1'
#
loop_
_entity.id
_entity.type
_entity.pdbx_description
1 polymer ?
#
loop_
_entity_poly.entity_id
_entity_poly.type
_entity_poly.pdbx_seq_one_letter_code
_entity_poly.pdbx_strand_id
1 'polypeptide(L)' 'MSGKVRQRTSANAADSATQSVNEKILKECHSLYTEPENGMVKIAEGLGLSLLAPRKKITVLMIGNHSAGKSSFINW' A
#
# COMPACT_ATOMS: atom_id res chain seq x y z
N MET A 1 -7.21 -25.01 -37.05
CA MET A 1 -7.61 -23.59 -36.90
C MET A 1 -6.78 -22.98 -35.76
N SER A 2 -5.79 -22.15 -36.09
CA SER A 2 -4.88 -21.54 -35.11
C SER A 2 -5.49 -20.24 -34.59
N GLY A 3 -6.08 -20.28 -33.39
CA GLY A 3 -6.60 -19.10 -32.71
C GLY A 3 -5.46 -18.39 -32.00
N LYS A 4 -4.97 -17.27 -32.56
CA LYS A 4 -4.05 -16.37 -31.85
C LYS A 4 -4.76 -15.83 -30.60
N VAL A 5 -4.32 -16.28 -29.43
CA VAL A 5 -4.74 -15.71 -28.14
C VAL A 5 -4.29 -14.25 -28.12
N ARG A 6 -5.24 -13.32 -28.23
CA ARG A 6 -5.00 -11.89 -28.09
C ARG A 6 -4.62 -11.62 -26.63
N GLN A 7 -3.33 -11.49 -26.37
CA GLN A 7 -2.81 -11.05 -25.08
C GLN A 7 -3.39 -9.65 -24.80
N ARG A 8 -4.29 -9.56 -23.83
CA ARG A 8 -4.87 -8.28 -23.40
C ARG A 8 -3.80 -7.54 -22.62
N THR A 9 -3.33 -6.42 -23.16
CA THR A 9 -2.47 -5.48 -22.43
C THR A 9 -3.22 -5.01 -21.19
N SER A 10 -2.64 -5.22 -20.00
CA SER A 10 -3.21 -4.70 -18.77
C SER A 10 -3.22 -3.17 -18.83
N ALA A 11 -4.35 -2.52 -18.51
CA ALA A 11 -4.46 -1.06 -18.53
C ALA A 11 -3.51 -0.39 -17.52
N ASN A 12 -3.08 -1.13 -16.50
CA ASN A 12 -2.06 -0.72 -15.56
C ASN A 12 -0.72 -1.25 -16.06
N ALA A 13 -0.02 -0.47 -16.87
CA ALA A 13 1.38 -0.76 -17.16
C ALA A 13 2.16 -0.76 -15.83
N ALA A 14 2.87 -1.86 -15.56
CA ALA A 14 3.73 -1.99 -14.40
C ALA A 14 4.82 -0.89 -14.33
N ASP A 15 5.05 -0.15 -15.41
CA ASP A 15 5.98 1.01 -15.45
C ASP A 15 5.57 2.20 -14.57
N SER A 16 4.34 2.22 -14.04
CA SER A 16 3.96 3.12 -12.94
C SER A 16 4.52 2.67 -11.57
N ALA A 17 5.27 1.57 -11.51
CA ALA A 17 5.91 1.03 -10.30
C ALA A 17 7.23 1.73 -9.91
N THR A 18 7.55 2.88 -10.50
CA THR A 18 8.50 3.79 -9.86
C THR A 18 7.80 4.41 -8.66
N GLN A 19 8.39 4.27 -7.45
CA GLN A 19 7.87 4.96 -6.27
C GLN A 19 7.72 6.44 -6.63
N SER A 20 6.46 6.91 -6.70
CA SER A 20 6.18 8.33 -6.86
C SER A 20 6.97 9.12 -5.81
N VAL A 21 7.31 10.37 -6.10
CA VAL A 21 8.03 11.24 -5.14
C VAL A 21 7.33 11.23 -3.77
N ASN A 22 6.00 11.23 -3.75
CA ASN A 22 5.19 11.13 -2.53
C ASN A 22 5.41 9.82 -1.77
N GLU A 23 5.57 8.69 -2.47
CA GLU A 23 5.86 7.41 -1.84
C GLU A 23 7.26 7.35 -1.25
N LYS A 24 8.25 7.96 -1.90
CA LYS A 24 9.60 8.09 -1.35
C LYS A 24 9.60 8.92 -0.07
N ILE A 25 8.96 10.10 -0.11
CA ILE A 25 8.79 10.96 1.07
C ILE A 25 8.10 10.22 2.21
N LEU A 26 6.98 9.53 1.93
CA LEU A 26 6.27 8.75 2.94
C LEU A 26 7.15 7.65 3.55
N LYS A 27 7.98 6.98 2.73
CA LYS A 27 8.92 5.97 3.20
C LYS A 27 10.01 6.58 4.09
N GLU A 28 10.60 7.70 3.68
CA GLU A 28 11.62 8.40 4.46
C GLU A 28 11.06 8.91 5.80
N CYS A 29 9.88 9.54 5.79
CA CYS A 29 9.19 9.93 7.01
C CYS A 29 8.89 8.72 7.91
N HIS A 30 8.43 7.60 7.35
CA HIS A 30 8.21 6.38 8.13
C HIS A 30 9.51 5.91 8.81
N SER A 31 10.62 5.85 8.06
CA SER A 31 11.92 5.45 8.59
C SER A 31 12.39 6.35 9.74
N LEU A 32 12.20 7.67 9.64
CA LEU A 32 12.52 8.61 10.73
C LEU A 32 11.72 8.34 12.01
N TYR A 33 10.49 7.84 11.89
CA TYR A 33 9.68 7.48 13.06
C TYR A 33 10.08 6.14 13.66
N THR A 34 10.40 5.16 12.83
CA THR A 34 10.62 3.76 13.24
C THR A 34 12.07 3.37 13.40
N GLU A 35 13.01 4.31 13.32
CA GLU A 35 14.43 4.02 13.56
C GLU A 35 14.61 3.43 14.97
N PRO A 36 15.30 2.29 15.14
CA PRO A 36 15.30 1.55 16.41
C PRO A 36 15.87 2.30 17.62
N GLU A 37 16.87 3.15 17.42
CA GLU A 37 17.66 3.77 18.50
C GLU A 37 17.20 5.21 18.79
N ASN A 38 17.05 6.00 17.72
CA ASN A 38 16.78 7.44 17.75
C ASN A 38 15.51 7.82 16.96
N GLY A 39 14.68 6.84 16.59
CA GLY A 39 13.41 7.11 15.93
C GLY A 39 12.44 7.84 16.84
N MET A 40 11.52 8.61 16.25
CA MET A 40 10.55 9.39 17.03
C MET A 40 9.68 8.53 17.94
N VAL A 41 9.34 7.29 17.53
CA VAL A 41 8.61 6.34 18.37
C VAL A 41 9.45 5.98 19.61
N LYS A 42 10.75 5.74 19.43
CA LYS A 42 11.63 5.35 20.54
C LYS A 42 11.84 6.49 21.55
N ILE A 43 12.00 7.70 21.04
CA ILE A 43 12.10 8.91 21.86
C ILE A 43 10.79 9.14 22.64
N ALA A 44 9.63 8.97 21.99
CA ALA A 44 8.33 9.11 22.64
C ALA A 44 8.11 8.07 23.75
N GLU A 45 8.52 6.82 23.55
CA GLU A 45 8.49 5.77 24.58
C GLU A 45 9.25 6.19 25.84
N GLY A 46 10.43 6.80 25.70
CA GLY A 46 11.23 7.31 26.82
C GLY A 46 10.54 8.43 27.62
N LEU A 47 9.55 9.10 27.02
CA LEU A 47 8.73 10.13 27.64
C LEU A 47 7.36 9.60 28.11
N GLY A 48 7.10 8.30 27.98
CA GLY A 48 5.80 7.69 28.30
C GLY A 48 4.69 8.05 27.31
N LEU A 49 5.03 8.52 26.11
CA LEU A 49 4.09 8.90 25.06
C LEU A 49 3.97 7.78 24.03
N SER A 50 2.74 7.55 23.55
CA SER A 50 2.49 6.63 22.43
C SER A 50 2.42 7.41 21.11
N LEU A 51 3.33 7.09 20.19
CA LEU A 51 3.40 7.71 18.87
C LEU A 51 3.26 6.63 17.78
N LEU A 52 2.51 6.94 16.72
CA LEU A 52 2.36 6.05 15.57
C LEU A 52 3.15 6.61 14.39
N ALA A 53 3.94 5.74 13.75
CA ALA A 53 4.61 6.09 12.51
C ALA A 53 3.59 6.30 11.36
N PRO A 54 3.80 7.29 10.49
CA PRO A 54 2.99 7.48 9.29
C PRO A 54 2.94 6.21 8.44
N ARG A 55 1.77 5.78 7.97
CA ARG A 55 1.63 4.60 7.09
C ARG A 55 0.92 4.98 5.80
N LYS A 56 1.39 4.42 4.67
CA LYS A 56 0.67 4.49 3.40
C LYS A 56 -0.55 3.57 3.46
N LYS A 57 -1.72 4.12 3.79
CA LYS A 57 -2.99 3.38 3.72
C LYS A 57 -3.48 3.37 2.27
N ILE A 58 -3.68 2.18 1.72
CA ILE A 58 -4.30 2.00 0.41
C ILE A 58 -5.77 1.65 0.64
N THR A 59 -6.68 2.43 0.08
CA THR A 59 -8.11 2.17 0.11
C THR A 59 -8.53 1.63 -1.25
N VAL A 60 -9.10 0.43 -1.27
CA VAL A 60 -9.63 -0.20 -2.48
C VAL A 60 -11.15 -0.23 -2.41
N LEU A 61 -11.82 0.29 -3.43
CA LEU A 61 -13.26 0.17 -3.59
C LEU A 61 -13.56 -1.00 -4.53
N MET A 62 -14.23 -2.03 -4.03
CA MET A 62 -14.67 -3.17 -4.83
C MET A 62 -16.16 -3.08 -5.13
N ILE A 63 -16.50 -2.88 -6.41
CA ILE A 63 -17.87 -2.70 -6.90
C ILE A 63 -18.25 -3.93 -7.75
N GLY A 64 -19.51 -4.33 -7.65
CA GLY A 64 -20.07 -5.45 -8.41
C GLY A 64 -21.51 -5.72 -7.97
N ASN A 65 -22.28 -6.38 -8.83
CA ASN A 65 -23.70 -6.63 -8.59
C ASN A 65 -23.95 -7.48 -7.31
N HIS A 66 -25.20 -7.58 -6.87
CA HIS A 66 -25.58 -8.50 -5.79
C HIS A 66 -25.05 -9.91 -6.11
N SER A 67 -24.47 -10.57 -5.10
CA SER A 67 -23.85 -11.90 -5.26
C SER A 67 -22.65 -12.03 -6.22
N ALA A 68 -22.04 -10.94 -6.69
CA ALA A 68 -20.80 -10.99 -7.48
C ALA A 68 -19.56 -11.50 -6.71
N GLY A 69 -19.73 -12.01 -5.48
CA GLY A 69 -18.64 -12.56 -4.67
C GLY A 69 -17.73 -11.53 -4.01
N LYS A 70 -18.10 -10.24 -3.96
CA LYS A 70 -17.29 -9.17 -3.34
C LYS A 70 -16.79 -9.55 -1.93
N SER A 71 -17.71 -9.89 -1.02
CA SER A 71 -17.34 -10.24 0.35
C SER A 71 -16.57 -11.56 0.41
N SER A 72 -16.92 -12.53 -0.44
CA SER A 72 -16.20 -13.81 -0.52
C SER A 72 -14.76 -13.63 -1.01
N PHE A 73 -14.50 -12.70 -1.93
CA PHE A 73 -13.16 -12.42 -2.44
C PHE A 73 -12.26 -11.72 -1.40
N ILE A 74 -12.82 -10.85 -0.55
CA ILE A 74 -12.05 -10.25 0.55
C ILE A 74 -11.65 -11.29 1.60
N ASN A 75 -12.49 -12.30 1.80
CA ASN A 75 -12.31 -13.32 2.84
C ASN A 75 -11.61 -14.59 2.36
N TRP A 76 -11.36 -14.73 1.04
CA TRP A 76 -10.65 -15.85 0.44
C TRP A 76 -9.14 -15.62 0.56
#